data_AF-A0A2E6SHF2-F1
#
_entry.id   AF-A0A2E6SHF2-F1
#
_cell.length_a   1.000
_cell.length_b   1.000
_cell.length_c   1.000
_cell.angle_alpha   90.00
_cell.angle_beta   90.00
_cell.angle_gamma   90.00
#
_symmetry.space_group_name_H-M   'P 1'
#
loop_
_entity.id
_entity.type
_entity.pdbx_description
1 polymer ?
#
loop_
_entity_poly.entity_id
_entity_poly.type
_entity_poly.pdbx_seq_one_letter_code
_entity_poly.pdbx_strand_id
1 'polypeptide(L)' 'MISLKQFHLFFIVVSILITAYYGYFEITNPTTSGMTSVLLSGFSFLVTTGLIVYGLSMLKKFKQV' A
#
# COMPACT_ATOMS: atom_id res chain seq x y z
N MET A 1 12.37 17.57 15.69
CA MET A 1 11.84 16.25 16.08
C MET A 1 10.64 15.98 15.18
N ILE A 2 10.68 14.96 14.33
CA ILE A 2 9.52 14.64 13.50
C ILE A 2 8.44 14.11 14.43
N SER A 3 7.20 14.60 14.29
CA SER A 3 6.13 14.09 15.14
C SER A 3 5.88 12.61 14.82
N LEU A 4 5.58 11.79 15.82
CA LEU A 4 5.24 10.37 15.63
C LEU A 4 4.12 10.20 14.59
N LYS A 5 3.20 11.18 14.53
CA LYS A 5 2.10 11.26 13.55
C LYS A 5 2.63 11.37 12.11
N GLN A 6 3.59 12.26 11.85
CA GLN A 6 4.19 12.44 10.51
C GLN A 6 5.02 11.23 10.08
N PHE A 7 5.76 10.62 11.00
CA PHE A 7 6.52 9.40 10.72
C PHE A 7 5.61 8.23 10.32
N HIS A 8 4.50 8.04 11.05
CA HIS A 8 3.53 6.98 10.74
C HIS A 8 2.89 7.19 9.36
N LEU A 9 2.51 8.42 9.05
CA LEU A 9 1.90 8.77 7.75
C LEU A 9 2.88 8.56 6.59
N PHE A 10 4.14 8.94 6.78
CA PHE A 10 5.21 8.66 5.83
C PHE A 10 5.33 7.15 5.55
N PHE A 11 5.31 6.32 6.60
CA PHE A 11 5.40 4.87 6.45
C PHE A 11 4.21 4.27 5.68
N ILE A 12 2.99 4.78 5.90
CA ILE A 12 1.80 4.37 5.15
C ILE A 12 1.97 4.72 3.67
N VAL A 13 2.41 5.94 3.34
CA VAL A 13 2.60 6.36 1.94
C VAL A 13 3.65 5.49 1.24
N VAL A 14 4.79 5.24 1.89
CA VAL A 14 5.84 4.37 1.34
C VAL A 14 5.31 2.95 1.14
N SER A 15 4.53 2.42 2.09
CA SER A 15 3.93 1.08 1.96
C SER A 15 2.95 0.98 0.80
N ILE A 16 2.14 2.02 0.57
CA ILE A 16 1.23 2.11 -0.59
C ILE A 16 2.04 2.07 -1.89
N LEU A 17 3.10 2.87 -2.00
CA LEU A 17 3.93 2.92 -3.21
C LEU A 17 4.59 1.57 -3.51
N ILE A 18 5.17 0.92 -2.50
CA ILE A 18 5.86 -0.37 -2.67
C ILE A 18 4.86 -1.46 -3.06
N THR A 19 3.73 -1.55 -2.38
CA THR A 19 2.71 -2.57 -2.68
C THR A 19 2.07 -2.34 -4.05
N ALA A 20 1.69 -1.11 -4.39
CA ALA A 20 1.14 -0.79 -5.71
C ALA A 20 2.12 -1.14 -6.83
N TYR A 21 3.41 -0.82 -6.64
CA TYR A 21 4.45 -1.15 -7.61
C TYR A 21 4.65 -2.66 -7.75
N TYR A 22 4.64 -3.41 -6.64
CA TYR A 22 4.74 -4.87 -6.68
C TYR A 22 3.57 -5.51 -7.44
N GLY A 23 2.33 -5.05 -7.20
CA GLY A 23 1.16 -5.52 -7.94
C GLY A 23 1.26 -5.27 -9.46
N TYR A 24 1.78 -4.10 -9.85
CA TYR A 24 2.06 -3.77 -11.25
C TYR A 24 3.22 -4.59 -11.85
N PHE A 25 4.29 -4.79 -11.07
CA PHE A 25 5.45 -5.56 -11.47
C PHE A 25 5.08 -7.02 -11.76
N GLU A 26 4.28 -7.67 -10.91
CA GLU A 26 3.84 -9.06 -11.13
C GLU A 26 2.93 -9.23 -12.36
N ILE A 27 2.19 -8.19 -12.76
CA ILE A 27 1.40 -8.22 -14.01
C ILE A 27 2.29 -8.08 -15.24
N THR A 28 3.29 -7.20 -15.17
CA THR A 28 4.14 -6.86 -16.33
C THR A 28 5.28 -7.84 -16.53
N ASN A 29 5.79 -8.43 -15.44
CA ASN A 29 6.92 -9.34 -15.41
C ASN A 29 6.55 -10.52 -14.49
N PRO A 30 5.73 -11.47 -14.97
CA PRO A 30 5.34 -12.62 -14.15
C PRO A 30 6.59 -13.43 -13.80
N THR A 31 7.00 -13.35 -12.53
CA THR A 31 8.17 -14.06 -12.01
C THR A 31 7.86 -15.51 -11.67
N THR A 32 6.58 -15.81 -11.47
CA THR A 32 6.06 -17.12 -11.06
C THR A 32 5.04 -17.62 -12.09
N SER A 33 4.57 -18.87 -11.95
CA SER A 33 3.56 -19.43 -12.85
C SER A 33 2.35 -18.50 -12.95
N GLY A 34 1.77 -18.37 -14.16
CA GLY A 34 0.83 -17.29 -14.47
C GLY A 34 -0.35 -17.16 -13.48
N MET A 35 -0.83 -18.26 -12.91
CA MET A 35 -1.90 -18.22 -11.91
C MET A 35 -1.45 -17.67 -10.55
N THR A 36 -0.23 -17.99 -10.11
CA THR A 36 0.34 -17.47 -8.85
C THR A 36 0.68 -15.98 -8.95
N SER A 37 1.21 -15.51 -10.08
CA SER A 37 1.48 -14.08 -10.30
C SER A 37 0.20 -13.25 -10.30
N VAL A 38 -0.89 -13.76 -10.89
CA VAL A 38 -2.21 -13.10 -10.85
C VAL A 38 -2.76 -13.02 -9.42
N LEU A 39 -2.67 -14.09 -8.64
CA LEU A 39 -3.11 -14.09 -7.25
C LEU A 39 -2.27 -13.14 -6.38
N LEU A 40 -0.95 -13.15 -6.54
CA LEU A 40 -0.03 -12.24 -5.83
C LEU A 40 -0.29 -10.78 -6.18
N SER A 41 -0.49 -10.48 -7.46
CA SER A 41 -0.86 -9.14 -7.90
C SER A 41 -2.21 -8.69 -7.34
N GLY A 42 -3.24 -9.55 -7.41
CA GLY A 42 -4.56 -9.26 -6.85
C GLY A 42 -4.51 -9.01 -5.33
N PHE A 43 -3.76 -9.83 -4.59
CA PHE A 43 -3.54 -9.63 -3.16
C PHE A 43 -2.80 -8.32 -2.88
N SER A 44 -1.80 -7.99 -3.70
CA SER A 44 -1.05 -6.74 -3.59
C SER A 44 -1.96 -5.52 -3.74
N PHE A 45 -2.84 -5.51 -4.75
CA PHE A 45 -3.81 -4.43 -4.93
C PHE A 45 -4.85 -4.34 -3.81
N LEU A 46 -5.27 -5.48 -3.24
CA LEU A 46 -6.14 -5.48 -2.06
C LEU A 46 -5.44 -4.83 -0.86
N VAL A 47 -4.16 -5.16 -0.61
CA VAL A 47 -3.37 -4.54 0.45
C VAL A 47 -3.18 -3.05 0.20
N THR A 48 -2.87 -2.64 -1.02
CA THR A 48 -2.77 -1.22 -1.40
C THR A 48 -4.08 -0.47 -1.12
N THR A 49 -5.22 -1.04 -1.50
CA THR A 49 -6.55 -0.44 -1.26
C THR A 49 -6.83 -0.31 0.23
N GLY A 50 -6.52 -1.36 1.02
CA GLY A 50 -6.66 -1.34 2.47
C GLY A 50 -5.79 -0.26 3.13
N LEU A 51 -4.54 -0.11 2.67
CA LEU A 51 -3.61 0.92 3.15
C LEU A 51 -4.09 2.35 2.80
N ILE A 52 -4.68 2.55 1.61
CA ILE A 52 -5.27 3.85 1.23
C ILE A 52 -6.42 4.20 2.17
N VAL A 53 -7.37 3.29 2.40
CA VAL A 53 -8.51 3.52 3.30
C VAL A 53 -8.02 3.82 4.72
N TYR A 54 -7.04 3.07 5.21
CA TYR A 54 -6.42 3.29 6.52
C TYR A 54 -5.71 4.65 6.60
N GLY A 55 -4.94 5.02 5.58
CA GLY A 55 -4.27 6.32 5.48
C GLY A 55 -5.25 7.49 5.51
N LEU A 56 -6.36 7.40 4.77
CA LEU A 56 -7.43 8.40 4.78
C LEU A 56 -8.11 8.51 6.16
N SER A 57 -8.35 7.38 6.83
CA SER A 57 -8.89 7.36 8.19
C SER A 57 -7.94 8.05 9.19
N MET A 58 -6.64 7.78 9.09
CA MET A 58 -5.63 8.44 9.92
C MET A 58 -5.54 9.94 9.67
N LEU A 59 -5.60 10.38 8.41
CA LEU A 59 -5.65 11.80 8.05
C LEU A 59 -6.86 12.51 8.68
N LYS A 60 -8.05 11.89 8.62
CA LYS A 60 -9.26 12.41 9.29
C LYS A 60 -9.06 12.51 10.80
N LYS A 61 -8.50 11.46 11.42
CA LYS A 61 -8.23 11.43 12.86
C LYS A 61 -7.24 12.51 13.30
N PHE A 62 -6.27 12.87 12.46
CA PHE A 62 -5.34 13.96 12.76
C PHE A 62 -5.89 15.36 12.48
N LYS A 63 -6.90 15.50 11.62
CA LYS A 63 -7.61 16.76 11.40
C LYS A 63 -8.62 17.09 12.50
N GLN A 64 -9.16 16.08 13.15
CA GLN A 64 -10.23 16.21 14.15
C GLN A 64 -9.70 16.38 15.59
N VAL A 65 -8.40 16.22 15.80
CA VAL A 65 -7.69 16.40 17.08
C VAL A 65 -6.82 17.64 16.99
#